data_AF-A0AA88DZU9-F1
#
_entry.id   AF-A0AA88DZU9-F1
#
_cell.length_a   1.000
_cell.length_b   1.000
_cell.length_c   1.000
_cell.angle_alpha   90.00
_cell.angle_beta   90.00
_cell.angle_gamma   90.00
#
_symmetry.space_group_name_H-M   'P 1'
#
loop_
_entity.id
_entity.type
_entity.pdbx_description
1 polymer ?
#
loop_
_entity_poly.entity_id
_entity_poly.type
_entity_poly.pdbx_seq_one_letter_code
_entity_poly.pdbx_strand_id
1 'polypeptide(L)'
;MSRRFYLIGGLNYPNLKQAFLSSIPKPLGEETFRLLIATNKKIANTTFGELCQLVFKAIEKMCSLNKFLQEYIKHMKNLDKVCTNKELYTKCPTNPTPGCTCTPCSSKPPHKSRKFRKKKGFTRNKFFSKKKGS
;
A
#
# COMPACT_ATOMS: atom_id res chain seq x y z
N MET A 1 36.23 -1.34 -51.80
CA MET A 1 35.05 -0.92 -51.01
C MET A 1 35.43 0.18 -50.05
N SER A 2 35.02 1.42 -50.30
CA SER A 2 35.24 2.53 -49.36
C SER A 2 34.27 2.40 -48.19
N ARG A 3 34.78 2.05 -47.00
CA ARG A 3 34.00 2.10 -45.76
C ARG A 3 33.75 3.57 -45.43
N ARG A 4 32.50 4.01 -45.60
CA ARG A 4 32.05 5.33 -45.15
C ARG A 4 31.93 5.28 -43.62
N PHE A 5 33.00 5.63 -42.93
CA PHE A 5 32.93 5.93 -41.51
C PHE A 5 32.34 7.33 -41.36
N TYR A 6 31.11 7.42 -40.85
CA TYR A 6 30.56 8.71 -40.47
C TYR A 6 31.22 9.14 -39.17
N LEU A 7 31.86 10.31 -39.17
CA LEU A 7 32.43 10.91 -37.98
C LEU A 7 31.27 11.36 -37.10
N ILE A 8 30.85 10.48 -36.19
CA ILE A 8 29.86 10.83 -35.17
C ILE A 8 30.52 11.92 -34.33
N GLY A 9 29.94 13.12 -34.32
CA GLY A 9 30.51 14.37 -33.78
C GLY A 9 30.70 14.41 -32.26
N GLY A 10 31.38 13.41 -31.71
CA GLY A 10 31.62 13.23 -30.28
C GLY A 10 30.34 13.01 -29.47
N LEU A 11 30.51 12.80 -28.17
CA LEU A 11 29.42 12.62 -27.20
C LEU A 11 28.47 13.83 -27.10
N ASN A 12 28.89 15.00 -27.59
CA ASN A 12 28.11 16.23 -27.54
C ASN A 12 27.14 16.41 -28.72
N TYR A 13 27.11 15.48 -29.67
CA TYR A 13 26.19 15.53 -30.80
C TYR A 13 24.72 15.45 -30.32
N PRO A 14 23.82 16.37 -30.73
CA PRO A 14 22.45 16.43 -30.23
C PRO A 14 21.67 15.11 -30.37
N ASN A 15 21.82 14.42 -31.51
CA ASN A 15 21.13 13.16 -31.76
C ASN A 15 21.58 12.04 -30.81
N LEU A 16 22.85 12.06 -30.39
CA LEU A 16 23.38 11.09 -29.42
C LEU A 16 22.81 11.33 -28.02
N LYS A 17 22.70 12.59 -27.59
CA LYS A 17 22.08 12.94 -26.30
C LYS A 17 20.62 12.49 -26.25
N GLN A 18 19.90 12.68 -27.36
CA GLN A 18 18.52 12.25 -27.49
C GLN A 18 18.39 10.72 -27.51
N ALA A 19 19.27 10.02 -28.25
CA ALA A 19 19.33 8.57 -28.25
C ALA A 19 19.62 8.01 -26.84
N PHE A 20 20.55 8.63 -26.11
CA PHE A 20 20.84 8.27 -24.73
C PHE A 20 19.61 8.42 -23.83
N LEU A 21 18.92 9.57 -23.85
CA LEU A 21 17.68 9.73 -23.08
C LEU A 21 16.60 8.71 -23.46
N SER A 22 16.52 8.33 -24.74
CA SER A 22 15.56 7.32 -25.20
C SER A 22 15.91 5.89 -24.78
N SER A 23 17.18 5.62 -24.48
CA SER A 23 17.65 4.31 -23.99
C SER A 23 17.33 4.08 -22.50
N ILE A 24 17.08 5.16 -21.76
CA ILE A 24 16.74 5.13 -20.34
C ILE A 24 15.25 4.77 -20.19
N PRO A 25 14.86 4.04 -19.12
CA PRO A 25 13.44 3.78 -18.84
C PRO A 25 12.61 5.07 -18.84
N LYS A 26 11.45 5.05 -19.49
CA LYS A 26 10.57 6.22 -19.66
C LYS A 26 10.33 7.03 -18.37
N PRO A 27 10.01 6.42 -17.21
CA PRO A 27 9.77 7.19 -15.99
C PRO A 27 11.00 7.99 -15.54
N LEU A 28 12.18 7.39 -15.69
CA LEU A 28 13.44 8.03 -15.32
C LEU A 28 13.83 9.11 -16.35
N GLY A 29 13.60 8.86 -17.64
CA GLY A 29 13.78 9.84 -18.70
C GLY A 29 12.90 11.09 -18.52
N GLU A 30 11.63 10.90 -18.17
CA GLU A 30 10.68 11.98 -17.89
C GLU A 30 11.10 12.83 -16.68
N GLU A 31 11.51 12.19 -15.58
CA GLU A 31 11.99 12.92 -14.40
C GLU A 31 13.32 13.65 -14.68
N THR A 32 14.21 13.03 -15.45
CA THR A 32 15.43 13.67 -15.93
C THR A 32 15.11 14.91 -16.78
N PHE A 33 14.10 14.82 -17.65
CA PHE A 33 13.65 15.95 -18.47
C PHE A 33 13.02 17.07 -17.63
N ARG A 34 12.27 16.73 -16.58
CA ARG A 34 11.77 17.72 -15.61
C ARG A 34 12.90 18.43 -14.88
N LEU A 35 13.92 17.70 -14.43
CA LEU A 35 15.10 18.30 -13.81
C LEU A 35 15.86 19.21 -14.79
N LEU A 36 15.96 18.80 -16.05
CA LEU A 36 16.57 19.61 -17.10
C LEU A 36 15.82 20.94 -17.29
N ILE A 37 14.49 20.90 -17.41
CA ILE A 37 13.66 22.11 -17.51
C ILE A 37 13.83 22.99 -16.27
N ALA A 38 13.87 22.41 -15.07
CA ALA A 38 14.06 23.15 -13.82
C ALA A 38 15.40 23.90 -13.77
N THR A 39 16.41 23.45 -14.51
CA THR A 39 17.70 24.13 -14.67
C THR A 39 17.72 25.18 -15.79
N ASN A 40 16.59 25.43 -16.46
CA ASN A 40 16.47 26.31 -17.62
C ASN A 40 17.41 25.97 -18.79
N LYS A 41 17.80 24.70 -18.92
CA LYS A 41 18.66 24.22 -20.02
C LYS A 41 17.85 23.42 -21.04
N LYS A 42 18.31 23.44 -22.30
CA LYS A 42 17.81 22.58 -23.39
C LYS A 42 18.82 21.45 -23.64
N ILE A 43 18.35 20.30 -24.12
CA ILE A 43 19.19 19.12 -24.44
C ILE A 43 20.36 19.48 -25.37
N ALA A 44 20.10 20.35 -26.36
CA ALA A 44 21.12 20.82 -27.30
C ALA A 44 22.28 21.55 -26.59
N ASN A 45 21.98 22.31 -25.54
CA ASN A 45 22.92 23.19 -24.84
C ASN A 45 23.56 22.54 -23.61
N THR A 46 23.07 21.39 -23.15
CA THR A 46 23.68 20.61 -22.07
C THR A 46 24.82 19.75 -22.57
N THR A 47 25.90 19.63 -21.80
CA THR A 47 26.94 18.63 -22.10
C THR A 47 26.44 17.22 -21.79
N PHE A 48 27.08 16.20 -22.37
CA PHE A 48 26.73 14.81 -22.06
C PHE A 48 26.96 14.48 -20.57
N GLY A 49 28.04 15.00 -19.97
CA GLY A 49 28.33 14.81 -18.54
C GLY A 49 27.26 15.41 -17.63
N GLU A 50 26.79 16.62 -17.93
CA GLU A 50 25.67 17.24 -17.21
C GLU A 50 24.39 16.41 -17.32
N LEU A 51 24.12 15.87 -18.52
CA LEU A 51 22.97 15.01 -18.75
C LEU A 51 23.03 13.75 -17.86
N CYS A 52 24.19 13.09 -17.78
CA CYS A 52 24.41 11.95 -16.88
C CYS A 52 24.20 12.33 -15.41
N GLN A 53 24.70 13.49 -14.98
CA GLN A 53 24.48 13.99 -13.61
C GLN A 53 22.99 14.21 -13.31
N LEU A 54 22.23 14.75 -14.27
CA LEU A 54 20.78 14.90 -14.13
C LEU A 54 20.07 13.55 -14.00
N VAL A 55 20.50 12.54 -14.75
CA VAL A 55 19.96 11.16 -14.62
C VAL A 55 20.24 10.62 -13.21
N PHE A 56 21.46 10.74 -12.70
CA PHE A 56 21.78 10.29 -11.35
C PHE A 56 20.96 11.00 -10.28
N LYS A 57 20.77 12.32 -10.42
CA LYS A 57 19.93 13.11 -9.52
C LYS A 57 18.46 12.69 -9.58
N ALA A 58 17.95 12.34 -10.76
CA ALA A 58 16.61 11.80 -10.92
C ALA A 58 16.46 10.45 -10.21
N ILE A 59 17.44 9.55 -10.36
CA ILE A 59 17.46 8.25 -9.66
C ILE A 59 17.43 8.45 -8.15
N GLU A 60 18.28 9.33 -7.62
CA GLU A 60 18.37 9.60 -6.19
C GLU A 60 17.03 10.12 -5.64
N LYS A 61 16.40 11.07 -6.34
CA LYS A 61 15.08 11.60 -5.99
C LYS A 61 13.98 10.53 -6.02
N MET A 62 13.96 9.68 -7.05
CA MET A 62 12.98 8.60 -7.14
C MET A 62 13.18 7.56 -6.03
N CYS A 63 14.43 7.27 -5.68
CA CYS A 63 14.77 6.35 -4.62
C CYS A 63 14.36 6.89 -3.24
N SER A 64 14.60 8.18 -2.96
CA SER A 64 14.16 8.82 -1.71
C SER A 64 12.63 8.86 -1.60
N LEU A 65 11.93 9.20 -2.68
CA LEU A 65 10.47 9.13 -2.74
C LEU A 65 9.94 7.72 -2.49
N ASN A 66 10.56 6.70 -3.08
CA ASN A 66 10.16 5.32 -2.85
C ASN A 66 10.36 4.92 -1.38
N LYS A 67 11.49 5.27 -0.75
CA LYS A 67 11.71 5.02 0.69
C LYS A 67 10.63 5.68 1.55
N PHE A 68 10.34 6.96 1.29
CA PHE A 68 9.28 7.67 1.99
C PHE A 68 7.91 7.01 1.82
N LEU A 69 7.54 6.63 0.59
CA LEU A 69 6.27 5.95 0.34
C LEU A 69 6.19 4.59 1.03
N GLN A 70 7.28 3.83 1.10
CA GLN A 70 7.32 2.57 1.83
C GLN A 70 7.09 2.77 3.33
N GLU A 71 7.69 3.80 3.93
CA GLU A 71 7.45 4.17 5.33
C GLU A 71 6.01 4.63 5.54
N TYR A 72 5.50 5.51 4.69
CA TYR A 72 4.11 5.97 4.74
C TYR A 72 3.12 4.81 4.66
N ILE A 73 3.31 3.88 3.71
CA ILE A 73 2.46 2.69 3.57
C ILE A 73 2.55 1.80 4.81
N LYS A 74 3.72 1.64 5.43
CA LYS A 74 3.86 0.90 6.69
C LYS A 74 3.01 1.52 7.81
N HIS A 75 2.98 2.84 7.91
CA HIS A 75 2.13 3.55 8.87
C HIS A 75 0.64 3.40 8.52
N MET A 76 0.26 3.50 7.24
CA MET A 76 -1.13 3.34 6.79
C MET A 76 -1.67 1.91 7.02
N LYS A 77 -0.84 0.87 6.88
CA LYS A 77 -1.22 -0.52 7.23
C LYS A 77 -1.62 -0.69 8.69
N ASN A 78 -1.15 0.19 9.59
CA ASN A 78 -1.59 0.19 10.98
C ASN A 78 -2.97 0.86 11.13
N LEU A 79 -3.33 1.78 10.23
CA LEU A 79 -4.64 2.43 10.20
C LEU A 79 -5.73 1.49 9.66
N ASP A 80 -5.42 0.58 8.73
CA ASP A 80 -6.39 -0.45 8.30
C ASP A 80 -6.89 -1.31 9.46
N LYS A 81 -6.05 -1.51 10.49
CA LYS A 81 -6.41 -2.24 11.71
C LYS A 81 -7.26 -1.43 12.68
N VAL A 82 -7.34 -0.11 12.53
CA VAL A 82 -8.19 0.76 13.37
C VAL A 82 -9.67 0.39 13.19
N CYS A 83 -10.08 0.01 11.99
CA CYS A 83 -11.42 -0.49 11.70
C CYS A 83 -11.77 -1.80 12.43
N THR A 84 -10.78 -2.51 13.01
CA THR A 84 -11.00 -3.73 13.82
C THR A 84 -11.01 -3.46 15.33
N ASN A 85 -10.52 -2.29 15.76
CA ASN A 85 -10.44 -1.94 17.18
C ASN A 85 -11.80 -1.48 17.70
N LYS A 86 -12.37 -2.27 18.62
CA LYS A 86 -13.70 -2.03 19.20
C LYS A 86 -13.86 -0.68 19.89
N GLU A 87 -12.78 -0.15 20.46
CA GLU A 87 -12.75 1.12 21.18
C GLU A 87 -12.69 2.34 20.25
N LEU A 88 -12.29 2.13 18.98
CA LEU A 88 -12.15 3.17 17.97
C LEU A 88 -13.30 3.13 16.94
N TYR A 89 -14.32 2.29 17.15
CA TYR A 89 -15.55 2.37 16.38
C TYR A 89 -16.22 3.72 16.63
N THR A 90 -15.99 4.66 15.73
CA THR A 90 -16.95 5.74 15.54
C THR A 90 -18.25 5.09 15.10
N LYS A 91 -19.35 5.37 15.82
CA LYS A 91 -20.66 4.81 15.48
C LYS A 91 -21.00 5.30 14.07
N CYS A 92 -20.76 4.48 13.03
CA CYS A 92 -21.31 4.77 11.71
C CYS A 92 -22.83 4.85 11.90
N PRO A 93 -23.49 5.95 11.51
CA PRO A 93 -24.93 6.03 11.57
C PRO A 93 -25.52 4.87 10.77
N THR A 94 -26.62 4.31 11.27
CA THR A 94 -27.28 3.09 10.73
C THR A 94 -27.78 3.22 9.30
N ASN A 95 -27.69 4.41 8.71
CA ASN A 95 -28.02 4.67 7.31
C ASN A 95 -26.71 4.72 6.51
N PRO A 96 -26.59 3.99 5.40
CA PRO A 96 -25.39 3.96 4.57
C PRO A 96 -25.22 5.32 3.88
N THR A 97 -24.58 6.27 4.56
CA THR A 97 -24.02 7.45 3.91
C THR A 97 -22.79 7.03 3.10
N PRO A 98 -22.53 7.67 1.94
CA PRO A 98 -21.51 7.27 0.96
C PRO A 98 -20.06 7.57 1.41
N GLY A 99 -19.73 7.36 2.69
CA GLY A 99 -18.43 7.63 3.30
C GLY A 99 -17.99 6.64 4.39
N CYS A 100 -18.85 5.72 4.85
CA CYS A 100 -18.40 4.60 5.71
C CYS A 100 -18.06 3.39 4.83
N THR A 101 -16.78 3.20 4.52
CA THR A 101 -16.23 2.01 3.85
C THR A 101 -15.91 0.86 4.81
N CYS A 102 -16.07 1.07 6.11
CA CYS A 102 -15.94 0.00 7.09
C CYS A 102 -17.09 -1.00 6.88
N THR A 103 -16.84 -2.09 6.16
CA THR A 103 -17.77 -3.22 6.15
C THR A 103 -17.99 -3.64 7.59
N PRO A 104 -19.23 -3.60 8.12
CA PRO A 104 -19.47 -4.14 9.45
C PRO A 104 -19.10 -5.62 9.38
N CYS A 105 -18.07 -6.01 10.14
CA CYS A 105 -17.79 -7.41 10.40
C CYS A 105 -19.09 -8.00 10.93
N SER A 106 -19.79 -8.77 10.10
CA SER A 106 -20.98 -9.48 10.52
C SER A 106 -20.53 -10.50 11.55
N SER A 107 -20.41 -10.09 12.81
CA SER A 107 -20.38 -11.01 13.93
C SER A 107 -21.76 -11.63 14.00
N LYS A 108 -22.02 -12.62 13.15
CA LYS A 108 -23.04 -13.61 13.49
C LYS A 108 -22.58 -14.17 14.84
N PRO A 109 -23.33 -14.00 15.93
CA PRO A 109 -23.00 -14.72 17.14
C PRO A 109 -23.00 -16.21 16.76
N PRO A 110 -22.00 -17.01 17.18
CA PRO A 110 -22.14 -18.44 17.05
C PRO A 110 -23.31 -18.82 17.96
N HIS A 111 -24.51 -18.94 17.40
CA HIS A 111 -25.61 -19.66 18.01
C HIS A 111 -25.19 -21.13 18.11
N LYS A 112 -24.34 -21.44 19.10
CA LYS A 112 -24.30 -22.77 19.68
C LYS A 112 -25.65 -22.92 20.35
N SER A 113 -26.61 -23.46 19.63
CA SER A 113 -27.81 -24.03 20.23
C SER A 113 -27.32 -24.98 21.32
N ARG A 114 -27.42 -24.54 22.58
CA ARG A 114 -27.26 -25.43 23.72
C ARG A 114 -28.40 -26.42 23.61
N LYS A 115 -28.18 -27.54 22.91
CA LYS A 115 -29.03 -28.71 23.02
C LYS A 115 -29.01 -29.04 24.51
N PHE A 116 -30.11 -28.73 25.21
CA PHE A 116 -30.33 -29.18 26.57
C PHE A 116 -30.22 -30.70 26.55
N ARG A 117 -29.07 -31.21 26.99
CA ARG A 117 -28.84 -32.62 27.18
C ARG A 117 -29.75 -33.02 28.33
N LYS A 118 -30.91 -33.61 28.01
CA LYS A 118 -31.83 -34.18 29.00
C LYS A 118 -31.02 -35.13 29.88
N LYS A 119 -30.84 -34.79 31.16
CA LYS A 119 -30.28 -35.70 32.16
C LYS A 119 -31.21 -36.91 32.22
N LYS A 120 -30.75 -38.05 31.71
CA LYS A 120 -31.44 -39.33 31.89
C LYS A 120 -31.36 -39.69 33.38
N GLY A 121 -32.54 -39.80 33.99
CA GLY A 121 -32.86 -40.75 35.07
C GLY A 121 -32.14 -40.57 36.41
N PHE A 122 -32.76 -39.85 37.33
CA PHE A 122 -32.82 -40.27 38.72
C PHE A 122 -34.26 -40.14 39.19
N THR A 123 -35.01 -41.24 39.10
CA THR A 123 -36.35 -41.34 39.66
C THR A 123 -36.25 -41.36 41.18
N ARG A 124 -36.75 -40.29 41.79
CA ARG A 124 -37.10 -40.21 43.22
C ARG A 124 -38.16 -41.25 43.54
N ASN A 125 -38.09 -41.80 44.75
CA ASN A 125 -39.09 -41.72 45.82
C ASN A 125 -38.65 -42.76 46.89
N LYS A 126 -38.66 -42.49 48.20
CA LYS A 126 -39.88 -42.53 49.00
C LYS A 126 -39.58 -42.21 50.49
N PHE A 127 -40.34 -41.26 51.03
CA PHE A 127 -40.91 -41.19 52.39
C PHE A 127 -39.99 -41.22 53.63
N PHE A 128 -39.81 -40.02 54.24
CA PHE A 128 -39.68 -39.88 55.70
C PHE A 128 -41.07 -40.05 56.33
N SER A 129 -41.23 -41.08 57.15
CA SER A 129 -42.43 -41.33 57.95
C SER A 129 -42.50 -40.38 59.15
N LYS A 130 -43.70 -39.86 59.42
CA LYS A 130 -44.07 -38.91 60.49
C LYS A 130 -43.60 -39.33 61.90
N LYS A 131 -43.21 -38.33 62.70
CA LYS A 131 -43.12 -38.39 64.18
C LYS A 131 -44.47 -38.81 64.80
N LYS A 132 -44.40 -39.56 65.90
CA LYS A 132 -45.39 -39.49 67.00
C LYS A 132 -44.67 -38.98 68.25
N GLY A 133 -45.31 -38.09 68.99
CA GLY A 133 -44.93 -37.70 70.34
C GLY A 133 -45.87 -38.34 71.36
N SER A 134 -45.29 -38.66 72.52
CA SER A 134 -45.80 -38.56 73.90
C SER A 134 -44.90 -39.39 74.79
#